data_AF-A0A2D9Y1B5-F1
#
_entry.id   AF-A0A2D9Y1B5-F1
#
_cell.length_a   1.000
_cell.length_b   1.000
_cell.length_c   1.000
_cell.angle_alpha   90.00
_cell.angle_beta   90.00
_cell.angle_gamma   90.00
#
_symmetry.space_group_name_H-M   'P 1'
#
loop_
_entity.id
_entity.type
_entity.pdbx_description
1 polymer ?
#
loop_
_entity_poly.entity_id
_entity_poly.type
_entity_poly.pdbx_seq_one_letter_code
_entity_poly.pdbx_strand_id
1 'polypeptide(L)'
;IVNDGSKDDSLQQLIDQFDMAVVPFYKGSDKIKCAEVRNIYKSQNPKYSNLIVVDKVNGGRADAINTGISYARTKLILCTDADCIIEQDALLKMVRPYLEQMDKEVIACGAAIGIANDSVIKNGTLSKLRLPKSMIARIQVVEYIRAFLLGRMAWSQIDGLLLVSGAFGLYPTKRVLEVGGLDKNTVGEDLELCIRLRVHMERQNLQYDVVYIPETLCWTEAPSTVKIYGVQRDRWARGLWETMKKHRYLFFNPKYRAMGLLFYPYWIFFELWAPIVEFLGLILIITYGIIGVIKWPFALYLFAAVYLIGCVFSTISIFLYTISFRHYAKPSMVFKLLIAAYLEPFINHPVMVYAEIRGYLKKIFRIKSSWGNMTRKGFTSK
;
A
#
# COMPACT_ATOMS: atom_id res chain seq x y z
N ILE A 1 3.61 3.85 -19.85
CA ILE A 1 4.42 2.75 -19.26
C ILE A 1 5.87 3.23 -19.21
N VAL A 2 6.62 2.88 -18.16
CA VAL A 2 8.05 3.22 -18.05
C VAL A 2 8.83 1.92 -18.00
N ASN A 3 9.73 1.72 -18.95
CA ASN A 3 10.68 0.62 -18.92
C ASN A 3 11.92 1.05 -18.13
N ASP A 4 12.07 0.55 -16.91
CA ASP A 4 13.16 0.92 -15.99
C ASP A 4 14.43 0.08 -16.22
N GLY A 5 14.85 -0.04 -17.48
CA GLY A 5 16.01 -0.83 -17.88
C GLY A 5 15.80 -2.33 -17.70
N SER A 6 14.69 -2.87 -18.22
CA SER A 6 14.47 -4.32 -18.30
C SER A 6 15.67 -5.01 -18.98
N LYS A 7 15.99 -6.22 -18.51
CA LYS A 7 17.06 -7.06 -19.06
C LYS A 7 16.54 -8.24 -19.88
N ASP A 8 15.22 -8.41 -19.90
CA ASP A 8 14.49 -9.42 -20.66
C ASP A 8 13.91 -8.80 -21.94
N ASP A 9 13.10 -9.58 -22.65
CA ASP A 9 12.46 -9.19 -23.91
C ASP A 9 11.16 -8.39 -23.71
N SER A 10 10.81 -7.97 -22.48
CA SER A 10 9.55 -7.26 -22.20
C SER A 10 9.36 -5.99 -23.03
N LEU A 11 10.43 -5.22 -23.27
CA LEU A 11 10.37 -4.01 -24.09
C LEU A 11 10.09 -4.35 -25.56
N GLN A 12 10.76 -5.40 -26.08
CA GLN A 12 10.57 -5.83 -27.46
C GLN A 12 9.14 -6.34 -27.68
N GLN A 13 8.62 -7.14 -26.75
CA GLN A 13 7.23 -7.59 -26.79
C GLN A 13 6.23 -6.42 -26.80
N LEU A 14 6.47 -5.36 -26.01
CA LEU A 14 5.62 -4.16 -26.05
C LEU A 14 5.69 -3.43 -27.39
N ILE A 15 6.88 -3.36 -28.00
CA ILE A 15 7.08 -2.72 -29.30
C ILE A 15 6.31 -3.47 -30.38
N ASP A 16 6.49 -4.79 -30.44
CA ASP A 16 5.91 -5.65 -31.47
C ASP A 16 4.39 -5.77 -31.31
N GLN A 17 3.90 -5.96 -30.07
CA GLN A 17 2.48 -6.18 -29.80
C GLN A 17 1.62 -4.94 -30.03
N PHE A 18 2.17 -3.74 -29.82
CA PHE A 18 1.44 -2.48 -29.91
C PHE A 18 1.85 -1.61 -31.10
N ASP A 19 2.63 -2.16 -32.04
CA ASP A 19 3.09 -1.46 -33.24
C ASP A 19 3.70 -0.09 -32.90
N MET A 20 4.71 -0.11 -32.03
CA MET A 20 5.27 1.11 -31.44
C MET A 20 6.44 1.63 -32.29
N ALA A 21 6.46 2.93 -32.56
CA ALA A 21 7.58 3.60 -33.22
C ALA A 21 8.27 4.58 -32.27
N VAL A 22 9.57 4.80 -32.48
CA VAL A 22 10.33 5.83 -31.78
C VAL A 22 9.80 7.21 -32.19
N VAL A 23 9.53 8.06 -31.21
CA VAL A 23 9.09 9.44 -31.43
C VAL A 23 10.10 10.43 -30.87
N PRO A 24 10.15 11.67 -31.41
CA PRO A 24 11.03 12.70 -30.89
C PRO A 24 10.84 12.92 -29.38
N PHE A 25 11.94 13.14 -28.68
CA PHE A 25 11.93 13.49 -27.27
C PHE A 25 11.16 14.79 -27.06
N TYR A 26 10.06 14.72 -26.31
CA TYR A 26 9.47 15.91 -25.70
C TYR A 26 9.92 15.95 -24.24
N LYS A 27 10.50 17.07 -23.82
CA LYS A 27 11.04 17.21 -22.47
C LYS A 27 9.93 17.01 -21.43
N GLY A 28 10.13 16.09 -20.49
CA GLY A 28 9.30 15.98 -19.29
C GLY A 28 9.46 17.20 -18.39
N SER A 29 8.70 17.26 -17.30
CA SER A 29 8.83 18.33 -16.31
C SER A 29 10.22 18.33 -15.65
N ASP A 30 10.90 19.48 -15.69
CA ASP A 30 12.19 19.68 -15.00
C ASP A 30 12.10 19.70 -13.47
N LYS A 31 10.87 19.66 -12.92
CA LYS A 31 10.63 19.66 -11.47
C LYS A 31 11.05 18.36 -10.79
N ILE A 32 11.14 17.25 -11.53
CA ILE A 32 11.53 15.95 -10.98
C ILE A 32 12.78 15.47 -11.71
N LYS A 33 13.90 15.40 -10.99
CA LYS A 33 15.13 14.79 -11.52
C LYS A 33 14.91 13.29 -11.64
N CYS A 34 15.08 12.72 -12.82
CA CYS A 34 14.97 11.29 -13.10
C CYS A 34 16.27 10.75 -13.71
N ALA A 35 16.46 9.42 -13.75
CA ALA A 35 17.55 8.85 -14.54
C ALA A 35 17.34 9.12 -16.04
N GLU A 36 18.42 8.96 -16.81
CA GLU A 36 18.45 9.26 -18.24
C GLU A 36 17.43 8.42 -19.03
N VAL A 37 16.63 9.10 -19.86
CA VAL A 37 15.69 8.49 -20.80
C VAL A 37 16.43 8.23 -22.12
N ARG A 38 16.37 6.98 -22.58
CA ARG A 38 17.06 6.50 -23.79
C ARG A 38 16.22 6.68 -25.04
N ASN A 39 14.93 6.35 -24.96
CA ASN A 39 14.00 6.42 -26.08
C ASN A 39 12.57 6.60 -25.58
N ILE A 40 11.72 7.19 -26.42
CA ILE A 40 10.27 7.25 -26.21
C ILE A 40 9.60 6.58 -27.39
N TYR A 41 8.70 5.64 -27.10
CA TYR A 41 7.94 4.93 -28.10
C TYR A 41 6.46 5.30 -27.99
N LYS A 42 5.80 5.43 -29.14
CA LYS A 42 4.36 5.65 -29.23
C LYS A 42 3.74 4.68 -30.23
N SER A 43 2.59 4.12 -29.85
CA SER A 43 1.80 3.22 -30.71
C SER A 43 1.36 3.94 -31.97
N GLN A 44 1.58 3.32 -33.12
CA GLN A 44 1.02 3.73 -34.41
C GLN A 44 -0.40 3.23 -34.61
N ASN A 45 -0.80 2.17 -33.88
CA ASN A 45 -2.17 1.67 -33.89
C ASN A 45 -3.15 2.71 -33.29
N PRO A 46 -4.18 3.18 -34.03
CA PRO A 46 -5.14 4.17 -33.54
C PRO A 46 -5.85 3.77 -32.25
N LYS A 47 -6.10 2.46 -32.07
CA LYS A 47 -6.74 1.91 -30.86
C LYS A 47 -5.93 2.17 -29.59
N TYR A 48 -4.61 2.26 -29.72
CA TYR A 48 -3.68 2.48 -28.61
C TYR A 48 -2.92 3.80 -28.75
N SER A 49 -3.48 4.79 -29.47
CA SER A 49 -2.83 6.08 -29.76
C SER A 49 -2.37 6.89 -28.54
N ASN A 50 -2.91 6.59 -27.35
CA ASN A 50 -2.52 7.18 -26.07
C ASN A 50 -1.43 6.39 -25.33
N LEU A 51 -1.03 5.21 -25.83
CA LEU A 51 0.00 4.38 -25.23
C LEU A 51 1.38 4.93 -25.55
N ILE A 52 2.11 5.26 -24.50
CA ILE A 52 3.48 5.75 -24.56
C ILE A 52 4.35 4.87 -23.66
N VAL A 53 5.49 4.44 -24.17
CA VAL A 53 6.52 3.73 -23.43
C VAL A 53 7.76 4.61 -23.34
N VAL A 54 8.21 4.90 -22.13
CA VAL A 54 9.44 5.67 -21.87
C VAL A 54 10.52 4.68 -21.44
N ASP A 55 11.53 4.47 -22.28
CA ASP A 55 12.67 3.61 -21.98
C ASP A 55 13.80 4.42 -21.33
N LYS A 56 14.31 3.95 -20.20
CA LYS A 56 15.30 4.68 -19.39
C LYS A 56 16.34 3.75 -18.76
N VAL A 57 17.45 4.35 -18.32
CA VAL A 57 18.43 3.67 -17.46
C VAL A 57 17.78 3.32 -16.13
N ASN A 58 18.04 2.12 -15.59
CA ASN A 58 17.46 1.67 -14.33
C ASN A 58 17.74 2.67 -13.19
N GLY A 59 16.67 3.14 -12.53
CA GLY A 59 16.74 4.05 -11.39
C GLY A 59 15.97 3.56 -10.16
N GLY A 60 15.32 2.40 -10.27
CA GLY A 60 14.44 1.85 -9.24
C GLY A 60 12.99 2.34 -9.36
N ARG A 61 12.10 1.70 -8.60
CA ARG A 61 10.63 1.91 -8.68
C ARG A 61 10.23 3.39 -8.56
N ALA A 62 10.67 4.10 -7.52
CA ALA A 62 10.36 5.51 -7.33
C ALA A 62 10.80 6.37 -8.52
N ASP A 63 11.99 6.12 -9.09
CA ASP A 63 12.52 6.87 -10.23
C ASP A 63 11.75 6.57 -11.53
N ALA A 64 11.33 5.32 -11.73
CA ALA A 64 10.47 4.92 -12.83
C ALA A 64 9.09 5.61 -12.75
N ILE A 65 8.45 5.61 -11.59
CA ILE A 65 7.17 6.29 -11.37
C ILE A 65 7.33 7.79 -11.59
N ASN A 66 8.38 8.40 -11.03
CA ASN A 66 8.73 9.81 -11.22
C ASN A 66 8.93 10.18 -12.69
N THR A 67 9.57 9.30 -13.46
CA THR A 67 9.70 9.47 -14.91
C THR A 67 8.30 9.51 -15.51
N GLY A 68 7.43 8.54 -15.23
CA GLY A 68 6.05 8.54 -15.71
C GLY A 68 5.28 9.83 -15.38
N ILE A 69 5.42 10.33 -14.15
CA ILE A 69 4.82 11.59 -13.70
C ILE A 69 5.36 12.79 -14.50
N SER A 70 6.67 12.85 -14.75
CA SER A 70 7.28 13.97 -15.48
C SER A 70 6.80 14.06 -16.93
N TYR A 71 6.40 12.93 -17.53
CA TYR A 71 5.86 12.85 -18.89
C TYR A 71 4.31 12.90 -18.94
N ALA A 72 3.64 12.91 -17.78
CA ALA A 72 2.18 12.96 -17.71
C ALA A 72 1.66 14.35 -18.13
N ARG A 73 0.65 14.37 -19.00
CA ARG A 73 0.03 15.61 -19.52
C ARG A 73 -1.38 15.87 -18.94
N THR A 74 -1.90 14.91 -18.19
CA THR A 74 -3.25 14.96 -17.60
C THR A 74 -3.25 15.71 -16.28
N LYS A 75 -4.43 16.19 -15.85
CA LYS A 75 -4.60 16.87 -14.54
C LYS A 75 -4.43 15.92 -13.35
N LEU A 76 -4.76 14.65 -13.55
CA LEU A 76 -4.67 13.59 -12.56
C LEU A 76 -3.74 12.48 -13.07
N ILE A 77 -3.04 11.83 -12.15
CA ILE A 77 -2.15 10.68 -12.39
C ILE A 77 -2.54 9.51 -11.49
N LEU A 78 -2.80 8.35 -12.09
CA LEU A 78 -2.97 7.11 -11.36
C LEU A 78 -1.62 6.41 -11.26
N CYS A 79 -1.17 6.15 -10.03
CA CYS A 79 -0.06 5.25 -9.75
C CYS A 79 -0.62 3.86 -9.45
N THR A 80 -0.14 2.85 -10.17
CA THR A 80 -0.53 1.45 -9.98
C THR A 80 0.62 0.49 -10.27
N ASP A 81 0.56 -0.70 -9.66
CA ASP A 81 1.51 -1.77 -9.93
C ASP A 81 1.09 -2.59 -11.16
N ALA A 82 2.07 -3.16 -11.85
CA ALA A 82 1.81 -3.95 -13.06
C ALA A 82 1.05 -5.26 -12.81
N ASP A 83 1.04 -5.75 -11.56
CA ASP A 83 0.33 -6.96 -11.13
C ASP A 83 -1.08 -6.66 -10.55
N CYS A 84 -1.57 -5.43 -10.71
CA CYS A 84 -2.88 -5.02 -10.25
C CYS A 84 -3.95 -5.19 -11.33
N ILE A 85 -5.08 -5.79 -10.95
CA ILE A 85 -6.29 -5.89 -11.77
C ILE A 85 -7.27 -4.83 -11.31
N ILE A 86 -7.55 -3.85 -12.16
CA ILE A 86 -8.38 -2.69 -11.84
C ILE A 86 -9.83 -2.98 -12.23
N GLU A 87 -10.79 -2.64 -11.36
CA GLU A 87 -12.22 -2.75 -11.67
C GLU A 87 -12.63 -1.81 -12.81
N GLN A 88 -13.62 -2.20 -13.61
CA GLN A 88 -13.99 -1.49 -14.84
C GLN A 88 -14.42 -0.04 -14.59
N ASP A 89 -15.10 0.22 -13.47
CA ASP A 89 -15.58 1.54 -13.07
C ASP A 89 -14.67 2.24 -12.06
N ALA A 90 -13.50 1.66 -11.74
CA ALA A 90 -12.60 2.16 -10.72
C ALA A 90 -12.16 3.61 -10.97
N LEU A 91 -11.78 3.93 -12.21
CA LEU A 91 -11.34 5.30 -12.56
C LEU A 91 -12.47 6.32 -12.38
N LEU A 92 -13.70 5.97 -12.75
CA LEU A 92 -14.86 6.85 -12.58
C LEU A 92 -15.11 7.15 -11.10
N LYS A 93 -15.07 6.10 -10.26
CA LYS A 93 -15.22 6.23 -8.80
C LYS A 93 -14.08 7.04 -8.19
N MET A 94 -12.83 6.82 -8.62
CA MET A 94 -11.65 7.52 -8.10
C MET A 94 -11.63 9.00 -8.47
N VAL A 95 -12.17 9.38 -9.64
CA VAL A 95 -12.23 10.77 -10.09
C VAL A 95 -13.36 11.54 -9.40
N ARG A 96 -14.45 10.87 -9.02
CA ARG A 96 -15.64 11.49 -8.42
C ARG A 96 -15.33 12.45 -7.26
N PRO A 97 -14.49 12.11 -6.25
CA PRO A 97 -14.14 13.04 -5.17
C PRO A 97 -13.51 14.36 -5.65
N TYR A 98 -12.75 14.35 -6.75
CA TYR A 98 -12.14 15.56 -7.32
C TYR A 98 -13.15 16.49 -8.00
N LEU A 99 -14.34 15.98 -8.34
CA LEU A 99 -15.41 16.74 -8.98
C LEU A 99 -16.46 17.22 -7.98
N GLU A 100 -16.72 16.44 -6.93
CA GLU A 100 -17.75 16.74 -5.93
C GLU A 100 -17.25 17.63 -4.79
N GLN A 101 -15.96 17.57 -4.45
CA GLN A 101 -15.42 18.36 -3.34
C GLN A 101 -15.19 19.81 -3.78
N MET A 102 -15.99 20.73 -3.26
CA MET A 102 -15.95 22.15 -3.60
C MET A 102 -15.11 22.99 -2.62
N ASP A 103 -15.11 22.64 -1.34
CA ASP A 103 -14.50 23.47 -0.28
C ASP A 103 -13.02 23.19 -0.02
N LYS A 104 -12.55 22.01 -0.44
CA LYS A 104 -11.19 21.51 -0.18
C LYS A 104 -10.60 20.89 -1.43
N GLU A 105 -9.31 21.11 -1.66
CA GLU A 105 -8.62 20.44 -2.75
C GLU A 105 -8.32 18.99 -2.37
N VAL A 106 -8.82 18.03 -3.15
CA VAL A 106 -8.41 16.63 -2.98
C VAL A 106 -6.98 16.46 -3.47
N ILE A 107 -6.04 16.17 -2.57
CA ILE A 107 -4.61 16.03 -2.92
C ILE A 107 -4.18 14.59 -3.17
N ALA A 108 -5.00 13.62 -2.75
CA ALA A 108 -4.82 12.21 -3.04
C ALA A 108 -6.14 11.47 -2.84
N CYS A 109 -6.38 10.44 -3.66
CA CYS A 109 -7.50 9.54 -3.54
C CYS A 109 -6.99 8.10 -3.60
N GLY A 110 -7.35 7.29 -2.61
CA GLY A 110 -7.06 5.85 -2.57
C GLY A 110 -8.35 5.04 -2.55
N ALA A 111 -8.24 3.75 -2.82
CA ALA A 111 -9.36 2.82 -2.65
C ALA A 111 -8.92 1.51 -2.00
N ALA A 112 -9.90 0.71 -1.59
CA ALA A 112 -9.62 -0.62 -1.08
C ALA A 112 -9.02 -1.51 -2.16
N ILE A 113 -7.99 -2.24 -1.75
CA ILE A 113 -7.29 -3.22 -2.55
C ILE A 113 -7.67 -4.61 -2.05
N GLY A 114 -8.12 -5.47 -2.95
CA GLY A 114 -8.46 -6.85 -2.67
C GLY A 114 -7.32 -7.79 -3.02
N ILE A 115 -7.44 -9.03 -2.56
CA ILE A 115 -6.46 -10.08 -2.83
C ILE A 115 -7.09 -11.07 -3.80
N ALA A 116 -6.44 -11.28 -4.95
CA ALA A 116 -6.92 -12.13 -6.02
C ALA A 116 -6.14 -13.45 -6.18
N ASN A 117 -5.31 -13.86 -5.20
CA ASN A 117 -4.65 -15.17 -5.26
C ASN A 117 -5.66 -16.30 -5.53
N ASP A 118 -5.28 -17.22 -6.43
CA ASP A 118 -6.10 -18.36 -6.87
C ASP A 118 -7.44 -17.99 -7.56
N SER A 119 -7.74 -16.70 -7.75
CA SER A 119 -8.93 -16.22 -8.46
C SER A 119 -8.78 -16.38 -9.97
N VAL A 120 -9.91 -16.32 -10.70
CA VAL A 120 -9.91 -16.49 -12.15
C VAL A 120 -9.92 -15.13 -12.82
N ILE A 121 -8.86 -14.81 -13.55
CA ILE A 121 -8.74 -13.60 -14.36
C ILE A 121 -8.81 -13.98 -15.83
N LYS A 122 -9.66 -13.27 -16.57
CA LYS A 122 -9.84 -13.45 -18.02
C LYS A 122 -9.78 -12.08 -18.68
N ASN A 123 -8.97 -11.95 -19.73
CA ASN A 123 -8.82 -10.71 -20.49
C ASN A 123 -8.55 -9.47 -19.60
N GLY A 124 -7.73 -9.61 -18.55
CA GLY A 124 -7.43 -8.52 -17.61
C GLY A 124 -8.57 -8.14 -16.67
N THR A 125 -9.63 -8.95 -16.58
CA THR A 125 -10.77 -8.73 -15.68
C THR A 125 -10.92 -9.86 -14.67
N LEU A 126 -11.33 -9.53 -13.44
CA LEU A 126 -11.60 -10.51 -12.39
C LEU A 126 -12.94 -11.21 -12.65
N SER A 127 -12.91 -12.32 -13.37
CA SER A 127 -14.12 -13.08 -13.72
C SER A 127 -14.73 -13.84 -12.53
N LYS A 128 -13.91 -14.34 -11.61
CA LYS A 128 -14.39 -15.08 -10.43
C LYS A 128 -13.42 -14.92 -9.26
N LEU A 129 -13.88 -14.19 -8.24
CA LEU A 129 -13.19 -14.09 -6.96
C LEU A 129 -13.22 -15.43 -6.22
N ARG A 130 -12.05 -15.86 -5.73
CA ARG A 130 -11.87 -17.04 -4.89
C ARG A 130 -11.05 -16.68 -3.67
N LEU A 131 -11.27 -17.42 -2.57
CA LEU A 131 -10.39 -17.29 -1.42
C LEU A 131 -9.05 -17.97 -1.71
N PRO A 132 -7.93 -17.36 -1.27
CA PRO A 132 -6.63 -17.99 -1.38
C PRO A 132 -6.59 -19.35 -0.68
N LYS A 133 -5.92 -20.32 -1.31
CA LYS A 133 -5.71 -21.65 -0.73
C LYS A 133 -4.72 -21.59 0.42
N SER A 134 -3.66 -20.80 0.27
CA SER A 134 -2.66 -20.56 1.32
C SER A 134 -3.28 -19.83 2.52
N MET A 135 -3.05 -20.33 3.74
CA MET A 135 -3.51 -19.69 4.97
C MET A 135 -2.88 -18.30 5.14
N ILE A 136 -1.59 -18.15 4.81
CA ILE A 136 -0.87 -16.85 4.89
C ILE A 136 -1.52 -15.79 4.01
N ALA A 137 -1.90 -16.16 2.78
CA ALA A 137 -2.59 -15.25 1.86
C ALA A 137 -4.05 -14.99 2.29
N ARG A 138 -4.75 -15.99 2.82
CA ARG A 138 -6.13 -15.84 3.31
C ARG A 138 -6.21 -14.93 4.54
N ILE A 139 -5.25 -15.03 5.45
CA ILE A 139 -5.14 -14.14 6.61
C ILE A 139 -4.96 -12.68 6.15
N GLN A 140 -4.17 -12.43 5.10
CA GLN A 140 -4.04 -11.09 4.55
C GLN A 140 -5.35 -10.56 3.96
N VAL A 141 -6.28 -11.41 3.51
CA VAL A 141 -7.63 -10.98 3.09
C VAL A 141 -8.36 -10.38 4.29
N VAL A 142 -8.31 -11.07 5.43
CA VAL A 142 -8.91 -10.58 6.68
C VAL A 142 -8.24 -9.30 7.13
N GLU A 143 -6.91 -9.24 7.09
CA GLU A 143 -6.16 -8.03 7.46
C GLU A 143 -6.57 -6.82 6.63
N TYR A 144 -6.71 -6.99 5.31
CA TYR A 144 -7.13 -5.93 4.40
C TYR A 144 -8.57 -5.51 4.71
N ILE A 145 -9.49 -6.47 4.92
CA ILE A 145 -10.87 -6.18 5.34
C ILE A 145 -10.92 -5.36 6.64
N ARG A 146 -10.15 -5.74 7.67
CA ARG A 146 -10.04 -5.00 8.95
C ARG A 146 -9.52 -3.58 8.72
N ALA A 147 -8.45 -3.44 7.93
CA ALA A 147 -7.82 -2.16 7.64
C ALA A 147 -8.77 -1.18 6.93
N PHE A 148 -9.65 -1.68 6.04
CA PHE A 148 -10.60 -0.85 5.31
C PHE A 148 -11.75 -0.35 6.18
N LEU A 149 -12.37 -1.23 6.96
CA LEU A 149 -13.56 -0.89 7.75
C LEU A 149 -13.24 -0.10 9.02
N LEU A 150 -12.19 -0.50 9.75
CA LEU A 150 -11.93 0.08 11.07
C LEU A 150 -10.90 1.20 11.03
N GLY A 151 -9.86 1.07 10.19
CA GLY A 151 -8.78 2.04 10.12
C GLY A 151 -9.07 3.15 9.11
N ARG A 152 -8.98 2.82 7.83
CA ARG A 152 -8.90 3.84 6.76
C ARG A 152 -10.19 4.63 6.58
N MET A 153 -11.36 4.01 6.78
CA MET A 153 -12.63 4.74 6.74
C MET A 153 -12.74 5.74 7.91
N ALA A 154 -12.42 5.33 9.13
CA ALA A 154 -12.44 6.22 10.30
C ALA A 154 -11.44 7.36 10.15
N TRP A 155 -10.22 7.07 9.74
CA TRP A 155 -9.20 8.09 9.48
C TRP A 155 -9.58 9.02 8.33
N SER A 156 -10.22 8.55 7.27
CA SER A 156 -10.66 9.41 6.17
C SER A 156 -11.74 10.41 6.59
N GLN A 157 -12.64 10.05 7.52
CA GLN A 157 -13.68 10.97 8.01
C GLN A 157 -13.12 12.17 8.79
N ILE A 158 -11.94 12.00 9.38
CA ILE A 158 -11.24 13.07 10.12
C ILE A 158 -10.03 13.62 9.36
N ASP A 159 -9.91 13.31 8.05
CA ASP A 159 -8.76 13.64 7.21
C ASP A 159 -7.40 13.26 7.84
N GLY A 160 -7.35 12.12 8.54
CA GLY A 160 -6.16 11.56 9.16
C GLY A 160 -5.50 10.43 8.37
N LEU A 161 -5.93 10.19 7.13
CA LEU A 161 -5.31 9.18 6.28
C LEU A 161 -3.92 9.65 5.83
N LEU A 162 -2.87 9.08 6.44
CA LEU A 162 -1.48 9.39 6.09
C LEU A 162 -0.91 8.52 4.95
N LEU A 163 -1.67 7.55 4.45
CA LEU A 163 -1.19 6.58 3.47
C LEU A 163 -2.24 6.34 2.39
N VAL A 164 -1.87 6.58 1.14
CA VAL A 164 -2.55 6.05 -0.04
C VAL A 164 -1.63 4.99 -0.64
N SER A 165 -2.15 3.80 -0.88
CA SER A 165 -1.33 2.65 -1.32
C SER A 165 -0.68 2.93 -2.67
N GLY A 166 0.63 2.64 -2.79
CA GLY A 166 1.34 2.74 -4.07
C GLY A 166 0.81 1.82 -5.19
N ALA A 167 0.01 0.81 -4.84
CA ALA A 167 -0.59 -0.10 -5.82
C ALA A 167 -1.84 0.48 -6.50
N PHE A 168 -2.53 1.45 -5.89
CA PHE A 168 -3.70 2.10 -6.48
C PHE A 168 -3.99 3.45 -5.81
N GLY A 169 -3.37 4.51 -6.35
CA GLY A 169 -3.51 5.88 -5.84
C GLY A 169 -3.62 6.91 -6.96
N LEU A 170 -4.64 7.76 -6.89
CA LEU A 170 -4.87 8.87 -7.83
C LEU A 170 -4.42 10.18 -7.18
N TYR A 171 -3.72 11.03 -7.93
CA TYR A 171 -3.17 12.29 -7.41
C TYR A 171 -3.29 13.42 -8.44
N PRO A 172 -3.44 14.70 -8.01
CA PRO A 172 -3.26 15.84 -8.89
C PRO A 172 -1.81 15.96 -9.38
N THR A 173 -1.61 15.92 -10.69
CA THR A 173 -0.29 16.00 -11.32
C THR A 173 0.47 17.24 -10.85
N LYS A 174 -0.23 18.39 -10.75
CA LYS A 174 0.34 19.66 -10.30
C LYS A 174 0.95 19.53 -8.89
N ARG A 175 0.22 18.95 -7.94
CA ARG A 175 0.65 18.85 -6.54
C ARG A 175 1.81 17.87 -6.36
N VAL A 176 1.79 16.76 -7.09
CA VAL A 176 2.91 15.80 -7.07
C VAL A 176 4.18 16.41 -7.67
N LEU A 177 4.06 17.20 -8.74
CA LEU A 177 5.18 17.94 -9.32
C LEU A 177 5.72 19.03 -8.38
N GLU A 178 4.86 19.73 -7.65
CA GLU A 178 5.26 20.76 -6.67
C GLU A 178 6.10 20.18 -5.52
N VAL A 179 5.79 18.97 -5.07
CA VAL A 179 6.56 18.30 -4.02
C VAL A 179 7.77 17.52 -4.55
N GLY A 180 7.99 17.50 -5.86
CA GLY A 180 9.14 16.85 -6.50
C GLY A 180 9.01 15.34 -6.70
N GLY A 181 7.79 14.81 -6.79
CA GLY A 181 7.54 13.38 -7.01
C GLY A 181 7.82 12.50 -5.79
N LEU A 182 7.90 11.19 -5.99
CA LEU A 182 8.21 10.18 -4.97
C LEU A 182 9.68 10.30 -4.53
N ASP A 183 9.96 10.10 -3.24
CA ASP A 183 11.33 10.09 -2.73
C ASP A 183 12.02 8.77 -3.03
N LYS A 184 13.14 8.83 -3.76
CA LYS A 184 13.93 7.68 -4.19
C LYS A 184 14.73 7.03 -3.06
N ASN A 185 14.89 7.75 -1.95
CA ASN A 185 15.75 7.33 -0.84
C ASN A 185 15.01 6.53 0.24
N THR A 186 13.69 6.40 0.13
CA THR A 186 12.84 5.63 1.06
C THR A 186 12.24 4.42 0.35
N VAL A 187 12.10 3.31 1.07
CA VAL A 187 11.35 2.14 0.55
C VAL A 187 9.84 2.25 0.78
N GLY A 188 9.40 3.22 1.59
CA GLY A 188 8.01 3.58 1.88
C GLY A 188 7.60 4.86 1.15
N GLU A 189 7.82 4.86 -0.16
CA GLU A 189 7.63 5.99 -1.08
C GLU A 189 6.20 6.56 -1.13
N ASP A 190 5.20 5.70 -0.94
CA ASP A 190 3.78 6.04 -0.95
C ASP A 190 3.31 6.75 0.34
N LEU A 191 3.72 6.23 1.50
CA LEU A 191 3.55 6.87 2.80
C LEU A 191 4.23 8.24 2.83
N GLU A 192 5.47 8.30 2.37
CA GLU A 192 6.27 9.53 2.40
C GLU A 192 5.70 10.60 1.47
N LEU A 193 5.25 10.22 0.26
CA LEU A 193 4.60 11.16 -0.66
C LEU A 193 3.33 11.75 -0.05
N CYS A 194 2.48 10.94 0.58
CA CYS A 194 1.23 11.41 1.18
C CYS A 194 1.51 12.43 2.31
N ILE A 195 2.45 12.12 3.21
CA ILE A 195 2.87 13.05 4.27
C ILE A 195 3.43 14.35 3.65
N ARG A 196 4.28 14.25 2.64
CA ARG A 196 4.91 15.42 2.02
C ARG A 196 3.90 16.31 1.28
N LEU A 197 2.89 15.73 0.63
CA LEU A 197 1.76 16.47 0.04
C LEU A 197 0.98 17.24 1.11
N ARG A 198 0.63 16.59 2.22
CA ARG A 198 -0.07 17.26 3.35
C ARG A 198 0.77 18.40 3.93
N VAL A 199 2.05 18.15 4.21
CA VAL A 199 2.98 19.18 4.70
C VAL A 199 3.06 20.38 3.75
N HIS A 200 3.07 20.13 2.44
CA HIS A 200 3.08 21.19 1.43
C HIS A 200 1.82 22.05 1.51
N MET A 201 0.64 21.44 1.59
CA MET A 201 -0.62 22.17 1.74
C MET A 201 -0.70 22.96 3.04
N GLU A 202 -0.30 22.38 4.18
CA GLU A 202 -0.25 23.06 5.48
C GLU A 202 0.69 24.27 5.44
N ARG A 203 1.87 24.14 4.80
CA ARG A 203 2.82 25.25 4.65
C ARG A 203 2.28 26.38 3.77
N GLN A 204 1.45 26.06 2.78
CA GLN A 204 0.78 27.03 1.93
C GLN A 204 -0.54 27.54 2.54
N ASN A 205 -0.93 27.04 3.71
CA ASN A 205 -2.21 27.33 4.36
C ASN A 205 -3.42 27.09 3.44
N LEU A 206 -3.34 26.05 2.60
CA LEU A 206 -4.42 25.64 1.71
C LEU A 206 -5.28 24.58 2.39
N GLN A 207 -6.59 24.64 2.17
CA GLN A 207 -7.52 23.60 2.62
C GLN A 207 -7.43 22.40 1.67
N TYR A 208 -7.31 21.20 2.23
CA TYR A 208 -7.12 19.98 1.46
C TYR A 208 -7.82 18.79 2.09
N ASP A 209 -7.93 17.72 1.31
CA ASP A 209 -8.47 16.45 1.76
C ASP A 209 -7.74 15.27 1.13
N VAL A 210 -7.64 14.17 1.87
CA VAL A 210 -7.18 12.87 1.36
C VAL A 210 -8.31 11.88 1.47
N VAL A 211 -8.86 11.50 0.32
CA VAL A 211 -10.08 10.71 0.25
C VAL A 211 -9.74 9.23 0.15
N TYR A 212 -10.55 8.41 0.84
CA TYR A 212 -10.47 6.98 0.79
C TYR A 212 -11.80 6.34 0.39
N ILE A 213 -11.81 5.62 -0.73
CA ILE A 213 -12.98 4.88 -1.19
C ILE A 213 -12.98 3.48 -0.54
N PRO A 214 -13.99 3.14 0.28
CA PRO A 214 -14.02 1.87 1.01
C PRO A 214 -14.31 0.66 0.11
N GLU A 215 -14.84 0.89 -1.09
CA GLU A 215 -15.07 -0.15 -2.09
C GLU A 215 -13.76 -0.69 -2.67
N THR A 216 -13.70 -2.00 -2.90
CA THR A 216 -12.54 -2.66 -3.49
C THR A 216 -12.49 -2.41 -4.99
N LEU A 217 -11.56 -1.57 -5.43
CA LEU A 217 -11.45 -1.14 -6.84
C LEU A 217 -10.22 -1.68 -7.56
N CYS A 218 -9.33 -2.36 -6.84
CA CYS A 218 -8.10 -2.92 -7.37
C CYS A 218 -7.80 -4.25 -6.68
N TRP A 219 -7.32 -5.24 -7.43
CA TRP A 219 -6.97 -6.56 -6.92
C TRP A 219 -5.51 -6.89 -7.20
N THR A 220 -4.79 -7.38 -6.19
CA THR A 220 -3.37 -7.75 -6.30
C THR A 220 -3.11 -9.16 -5.78
N GLU A 221 -1.93 -9.70 -6.05
CA GLU A 221 -1.44 -10.91 -5.39
C GLU A 221 -0.79 -10.58 -4.04
N ALA A 222 -1.16 -11.34 -3.01
CA ALA A 222 -0.50 -11.34 -1.71
C ALA A 222 0.56 -12.45 -1.62
N PRO A 223 1.61 -12.29 -0.78
CA PRO A 223 2.55 -13.36 -0.48
C PRO A 223 1.85 -14.64 0.00
N SER A 224 2.17 -15.77 -0.63
CA SER A 224 1.58 -17.07 -0.29
C SER A 224 2.43 -17.91 0.67
N THR A 225 3.66 -17.49 0.97
CA THR A 225 4.61 -18.20 1.85
C THR A 225 5.09 -17.30 2.97
N VAL A 226 5.40 -17.90 4.12
CA VAL A 226 5.90 -17.20 5.33
C VAL A 226 7.17 -16.40 5.04
N LYS A 227 8.09 -16.96 4.23
CA LYS A 227 9.34 -16.28 3.85
C LYS A 227 9.09 -14.99 3.08
N ILE A 228 8.25 -15.02 2.05
CA ILE A 228 7.95 -13.84 1.22
C ILE A 228 7.15 -12.82 2.03
N TYR A 229 6.19 -13.28 2.83
CA TYR A 229 5.42 -12.44 3.74
C TYR A 229 6.33 -11.68 4.72
N GLY A 230 7.28 -12.36 5.38
CA GLY A 230 8.24 -11.71 6.27
C GLY A 230 9.18 -10.73 5.56
N VAL A 231 9.54 -10.95 4.29
CA VAL A 231 10.31 -9.97 3.50
C VAL A 231 9.47 -8.72 3.20
N GLN A 232 8.18 -8.89 2.91
CA GLN A 232 7.25 -7.78 2.69
C GLN A 232 7.10 -6.92 3.96
N ARG A 233 6.81 -7.54 5.11
CA ARG A 233 6.64 -6.83 6.39
C ARG A 233 7.91 -6.11 6.85
N ASP A 234 9.07 -6.75 6.67
CA ASP A 234 10.37 -6.13 6.88
C ASP A 234 10.55 -4.85 6.04
N ARG A 235 10.11 -4.86 4.78
CA ARG A 235 10.17 -3.66 3.92
C ARG A 235 9.22 -2.57 4.41
N TRP A 236 7.99 -2.92 4.76
CA TRP A 236 7.00 -1.96 5.26
C TRP A 236 7.46 -1.29 6.55
N ALA A 237 7.98 -2.06 7.50
CA ALA A 237 8.59 -1.55 8.72
C ALA A 237 9.75 -0.58 8.44
N ARG A 238 10.66 -0.94 7.53
CA ARG A 238 11.76 -0.07 7.12
C ARG A 238 11.28 1.24 6.51
N GLY A 239 10.28 1.18 5.64
CA GLY A 239 9.68 2.36 5.02
C GLY A 239 9.02 3.27 6.05
N LEU A 240 8.26 2.69 6.97
CA LEU A 240 7.65 3.43 8.09
C LEU A 240 8.73 4.14 8.93
N TRP A 241 9.77 3.42 9.35
CA TRP A 241 10.88 4.00 10.11
C TRP A 241 11.57 5.15 9.38
N GLU A 242 11.88 5.00 8.09
CA GLU A 242 12.51 6.04 7.28
C GLU A 242 11.65 7.30 7.20
N THR A 243 10.36 7.13 6.91
CA THR A 243 9.42 8.24 6.77
C THR A 243 9.21 8.96 8.10
N MET A 244 9.00 8.22 9.19
CA MET A 244 8.88 8.79 10.53
C MET A 244 10.18 9.46 11.01
N LYS A 245 11.34 8.98 10.59
CA LYS A 245 12.60 9.67 10.90
C LYS A 245 12.73 10.97 10.12
N LYS A 246 12.38 10.96 8.83
CA LYS A 246 12.49 12.11 7.92
C LYS A 246 11.57 13.26 8.34
N HIS A 247 10.36 12.94 8.76
CA HIS A 247 9.34 13.92 9.12
C HIS A 247 9.18 14.17 10.62
N ARG A 248 10.20 13.83 11.43
CA ARG A 248 10.19 14.01 12.90
C ARG A 248 9.83 15.41 13.40
N TYR A 249 10.02 16.44 12.58
CA TYR A 249 9.64 17.82 12.90
C TYR A 249 8.12 18.04 13.02
N LEU A 250 7.31 17.06 12.59
CA LEU A 250 5.86 17.05 12.76
C LEU A 250 5.43 16.63 14.16
N PHE A 251 6.26 15.89 14.88
CA PHE A 251 5.89 15.28 16.16
C PHE A 251 5.52 16.35 17.19
N PHE A 252 4.25 16.34 17.63
CA PHE A 252 3.66 17.33 18.52
C PHE A 252 3.86 18.79 18.09
N ASN A 253 3.90 19.03 16.77
CA ASN A 253 4.08 20.37 16.23
C ASN A 253 2.74 21.02 15.89
N PRO A 254 2.27 22.02 16.66
CA PRO A 254 0.96 22.65 16.44
C PRO A 254 0.88 23.42 15.12
N LYS A 255 2.03 23.78 14.50
CA LYS A 255 2.06 24.44 13.19
C LYS A 255 1.39 23.61 12.09
N TYR A 256 1.33 22.29 12.27
CA TYR A 256 0.73 21.35 11.32
C TYR A 256 -0.62 20.80 11.83
N ARG A 257 -1.31 21.54 12.72
CA ARG A 257 -2.68 21.24 13.17
C ARG A 257 -2.84 19.77 13.62
N ALA A 258 -3.92 19.10 13.21
CA ALA A 258 -4.21 17.70 13.55
C ALA A 258 -3.13 16.73 13.06
N MET A 259 -2.47 17.03 11.93
CA MET A 259 -1.39 16.20 11.42
C MET A 259 -0.22 16.13 12.40
N GLY A 260 0.20 17.27 12.97
CA GLY A 260 1.29 17.31 13.94
C GLY A 260 0.91 16.88 15.36
N LEU A 261 -0.33 17.16 15.78
CA LEU A 261 -0.78 16.93 17.16
C LEU A 261 -1.46 15.58 17.40
N LEU A 262 -2.05 14.96 16.36
CA LEU A 262 -2.85 13.73 16.50
C LEU A 262 -2.35 12.62 15.56
N PHE A 263 -2.32 12.86 14.25
CA PHE A 263 -2.07 11.79 13.27
C PHE A 263 -0.64 11.28 13.33
N TYR A 264 0.33 12.20 13.34
CA TYR A 264 1.73 11.82 13.39
C TYR A 264 2.10 11.13 14.72
N PRO A 265 1.71 11.65 15.91
CA PRO A 265 1.89 10.92 17.16
C PRO A 265 1.21 9.55 17.17
N TYR A 266 0.00 9.42 16.63
CA TYR A 266 -0.68 8.12 16.53
C TYR A 266 0.17 7.11 15.74
N TRP A 267 0.67 7.48 14.56
CA TRP A 267 1.53 6.62 13.75
C TRP A 267 2.86 6.28 14.45
N ILE A 268 3.40 7.20 15.26
CA ILE A 268 4.56 6.88 16.09
C ILE A 268 4.18 5.81 17.14
N PHE A 269 3.17 6.06 17.97
CA PHE A 269 2.89 5.19 19.11
C PHE A 269 2.24 3.85 18.74
N PHE A 270 1.34 3.83 17.76
CA PHE A 270 0.51 2.67 17.43
C PHE A 270 0.94 1.92 16.17
N GLU A 271 1.75 2.51 15.29
CA GLU A 271 2.27 1.80 14.11
C GLU A 271 3.78 1.52 14.28
N LEU A 272 4.58 2.53 14.60
CA LEU A 272 6.04 2.38 14.72
C LEU A 272 6.48 1.69 16.03
N TRP A 273 5.84 2.04 17.15
CA TRP A 273 6.21 1.50 18.47
C TRP A 273 5.46 0.21 18.83
N ALA A 274 4.32 -0.08 18.21
CA ALA A 274 3.54 -1.29 18.50
C ALA A 274 4.37 -2.59 18.47
N PRO A 275 5.10 -2.94 17.39
CA PRO A 275 5.89 -4.17 17.39
C PRO A 275 7.01 -4.19 18.42
N ILE A 276 7.55 -3.02 18.81
CA ILE A 276 8.57 -2.91 19.87
C ILE A 276 7.95 -3.24 21.22
N VAL A 277 6.80 -2.65 21.53
CA VAL A 277 6.06 -2.90 22.77
C VAL A 277 5.63 -4.36 22.86
N GLU A 278 5.12 -4.93 21.76
CA GLU A 278 4.73 -6.33 21.70
C GLU A 278 5.92 -7.27 21.91
N PHE A 279 7.04 -7.02 21.23
CA PHE A 279 8.24 -7.82 21.38
C PHE A 279 8.81 -7.77 22.80
N LEU A 280 8.88 -6.58 23.41
CA LEU A 280 9.29 -6.42 24.80
C LEU A 280 8.30 -7.07 25.77
N GLY A 281 6.99 -6.97 25.50
CA GLY A 281 5.94 -7.62 26.28
C GLY A 281 6.11 -9.14 26.31
N LEU A 282 6.43 -9.76 25.16
CA LEU A 282 6.73 -11.20 25.09
C LEU A 282 7.96 -11.57 25.93
N ILE A 283 9.04 -10.78 25.87
CA ILE A 283 10.24 -11.00 26.71
C ILE A 283 9.90 -10.91 28.20
N LEU A 284 9.11 -9.91 28.59
CA LEU A 284 8.69 -9.71 29.98
C LEU A 284 7.82 -10.87 30.48
N ILE A 285 6.87 -11.35 29.67
CA ILE A 285 6.04 -12.51 30.01
C ILE A 285 6.92 -13.75 30.24
N ILE A 286 7.90 -14.01 29.37
CA ILE A 286 8.82 -15.15 29.53
C ILE A 286 9.65 -15.00 30.80
N THR A 287 10.25 -13.81 31.00
CA THR A 287 11.16 -13.56 32.13
C THR A 287 10.44 -13.64 33.47
N TYR A 288 9.30 -12.96 33.61
CA TYR A 288 8.51 -13.01 34.85
C TYR A 288 7.80 -14.35 35.05
N GLY A 289 7.55 -15.10 33.98
CA GLY A 289 7.09 -16.48 34.05
C GLY A 289 8.14 -17.40 34.69
N ILE A 290 9.40 -17.26 34.30
CA ILE A 290 10.53 -18.02 34.87
C ILE A 290 10.78 -17.65 36.34
N ILE A 291 10.70 -16.36 36.69
CA ILE A 291 10.89 -15.87 38.07
C ILE A 291 9.69 -16.23 38.97
N GLY A 292 8.57 -16.68 38.40
CA GLY A 292 7.38 -17.09 39.16
C GLY A 292 6.53 -15.93 39.68
N VAL A 293 6.70 -14.72 39.13
CA VAL A 293 5.92 -13.52 39.52
C VAL A 293 4.54 -13.53 38.87
N ILE A 294 4.38 -14.21 37.73
CA ILE A 294 3.12 -14.22 36.97
C ILE A 294 2.08 -15.12 37.65
N LYS A 295 0.93 -14.52 37.98
CA LYS A 295 -0.29 -15.27 38.31
C LYS A 295 -0.94 -15.79 37.03
N TRP A 296 -0.55 -17.01 36.63
CA TRP A 296 -1.00 -17.63 35.37
C TRP A 296 -2.51 -17.63 35.13
N PRO A 297 -3.39 -17.92 36.11
CA PRO A 297 -4.83 -17.85 35.88
C PRO A 297 -5.30 -16.47 35.43
N PHE A 298 -4.80 -15.41 36.08
CA PHE A 298 -5.14 -14.03 35.72
C PHE A 298 -4.60 -13.65 34.34
N ALA A 299 -3.36 -14.03 34.02
CA ALA A 299 -2.76 -13.77 32.71
C ALA A 299 -3.55 -14.47 31.59
N LEU A 300 -4.00 -15.71 31.80
CA LEU A 300 -4.81 -16.46 30.84
C LEU A 300 -6.20 -15.85 30.66
N TYR A 301 -6.84 -15.38 31.73
CA TYR A 301 -8.13 -14.67 31.62
C TYR A 301 -7.99 -13.36 30.85
N LEU A 302 -6.94 -12.58 31.11
CA LEU A 302 -6.68 -11.34 30.39
C LEU A 302 -6.40 -11.63 28.91
N PHE A 303 -5.57 -12.62 28.61
CA PHE A 303 -5.29 -13.05 27.23
C PHE A 303 -6.58 -13.49 26.52
N ALA A 304 -7.39 -14.33 27.16
CA ALA A 304 -8.65 -14.79 26.60
C ALA A 304 -9.62 -13.63 26.34
N ALA A 305 -9.73 -12.67 27.27
CA ALA A 305 -10.57 -11.49 27.08
C ALA A 305 -10.12 -10.65 25.88
N VAL A 306 -8.84 -10.32 25.77
CA VAL A 306 -8.28 -9.55 24.64
C VAL A 306 -8.44 -10.30 23.32
N TYR A 307 -8.17 -11.61 23.32
CA TYR A 307 -8.33 -12.47 22.16
C TYR A 307 -9.79 -12.53 21.68
N LEU A 308 -10.75 -12.70 22.60
CA LEU A 308 -12.17 -12.73 22.28
C LEU A 308 -12.65 -11.38 21.72
N ILE A 309 -12.19 -10.26 22.28
CA ILE A 309 -12.46 -8.92 21.73
C ILE A 309 -11.94 -8.83 20.29
N GLY A 310 -10.71 -9.29 20.02
CA GLY A 310 -10.15 -9.35 18.66
C GLY A 310 -10.96 -10.23 17.71
N CYS A 311 -11.49 -11.36 18.19
CA CYS A 311 -12.38 -12.24 17.44
C CYS A 311 -13.69 -11.53 17.09
N VAL A 312 -14.30 -10.82 18.04
CA VAL A 312 -15.53 -10.05 17.82
C VAL A 312 -15.30 -8.96 16.77
N PHE A 313 -14.22 -8.18 16.89
CA PHE A 313 -13.89 -7.15 15.90
C PHE A 313 -13.66 -7.71 14.50
N SER A 314 -12.94 -8.82 14.39
CA SER A 314 -12.69 -9.47 13.10
C SER A 314 -13.99 -10.02 12.49
N THR A 315 -14.86 -10.58 13.33
CA THR A 315 -16.18 -11.06 12.93
C THR A 315 -17.03 -9.93 12.38
N ILE A 316 -17.19 -8.84 13.14
CA ILE A 316 -17.94 -7.65 12.71
C ILE A 316 -17.39 -7.12 11.38
N SER A 317 -16.07 -7.03 11.26
CA SER A 317 -15.43 -6.55 10.03
C SER A 317 -15.75 -7.43 8.82
N ILE A 318 -15.64 -8.76 8.96
CA ILE A 318 -15.94 -9.69 7.86
C ILE A 318 -17.42 -9.62 7.47
N PHE A 319 -18.33 -9.57 8.44
CA PHE A 319 -19.76 -9.49 8.18
C PHE A 319 -20.14 -8.16 7.50
N LEU A 320 -19.69 -7.02 8.03
CA LEU A 320 -19.95 -5.71 7.43
C LEU A 320 -19.43 -5.66 5.99
N TYR A 321 -18.20 -6.11 5.74
CA TYR A 321 -17.63 -6.12 4.39
C TYR A 321 -18.45 -6.99 3.43
N THR A 322 -18.83 -8.19 3.87
CA THR A 322 -19.59 -9.14 3.06
C THR A 322 -20.99 -8.61 2.73
N ILE A 323 -21.64 -7.94 3.67
CA ILE A 323 -22.96 -7.32 3.47
C ILE A 323 -22.86 -6.12 2.52
N SER A 324 -21.88 -5.23 2.74
CA SER A 324 -21.74 -3.99 1.97
C SER A 324 -21.36 -4.23 0.51
N PHE A 325 -20.41 -5.13 0.25
CA PHE A 325 -19.81 -5.26 -1.10
C PHE A 325 -20.18 -6.57 -1.80
N ARG A 326 -20.83 -7.52 -1.11
CA ARG A 326 -21.18 -8.86 -1.62
C ARG A 326 -19.99 -9.69 -2.13
N HIS A 327 -18.77 -9.21 -1.94
CA HIS A 327 -17.55 -10.00 -2.09
C HIS A 327 -17.53 -11.09 -1.01
N TYR A 328 -17.09 -12.30 -1.38
CA TYR A 328 -17.04 -13.47 -0.49
C TYR A 328 -18.39 -13.89 0.13
N ALA A 329 -19.52 -13.54 -0.47
CA ALA A 329 -20.88 -13.77 0.07
C ALA A 329 -21.29 -15.25 0.29
N LYS A 330 -20.48 -16.22 -0.15
CA LYS A 330 -20.78 -17.64 0.10
C LYS A 330 -20.53 -17.98 1.58
N PRO A 331 -21.46 -18.66 2.28
CA PRO A 331 -21.26 -19.03 3.69
C PRO A 331 -19.97 -19.81 3.93
N SER A 332 -19.58 -20.68 3.00
CA SER A 332 -18.31 -21.44 3.08
C SER A 332 -17.06 -20.57 2.96
N MET A 333 -17.15 -19.39 2.33
CA MET A 333 -16.06 -18.42 2.27
C MET A 333 -15.98 -17.62 3.57
N VAL A 334 -17.12 -17.13 4.07
CA VAL A 334 -17.19 -16.44 5.36
C VAL A 334 -16.63 -17.31 6.49
N PHE A 335 -17.03 -18.59 6.55
CA PHE A 335 -16.49 -19.53 7.53
C PHE A 335 -14.96 -19.69 7.45
N LYS A 336 -14.41 -19.77 6.23
CA LYS A 336 -12.95 -19.85 6.02
C LYS A 336 -12.23 -18.55 6.40
N LEU A 337 -12.86 -17.39 6.22
CA LEU A 337 -12.34 -16.10 6.65
C LEU A 337 -12.34 -15.99 8.18
N LEU A 338 -13.40 -16.46 8.86
CA LEU A 338 -13.44 -16.50 10.32
C LEU A 338 -12.35 -17.40 10.90
N ILE A 339 -12.15 -18.60 10.33
CA ILE A 339 -11.03 -19.47 10.72
C ILE A 339 -9.69 -18.75 10.53
N ALA A 340 -9.50 -18.08 9.39
CA ALA A 340 -8.27 -17.32 9.16
C ALA A 340 -8.09 -16.20 10.19
N ALA A 341 -9.15 -15.45 10.51
CA ALA A 341 -9.12 -14.39 11.50
C ALA A 341 -8.73 -14.89 12.89
N TYR A 342 -9.29 -16.02 13.33
CA TYR A 342 -9.05 -16.56 14.65
C TYR A 342 -7.66 -17.22 14.77
N LEU A 343 -7.12 -17.73 13.66
CA LEU A 343 -5.77 -18.31 13.63
C LEU A 343 -4.66 -17.27 13.39
N GLU A 344 -4.99 -16.06 12.94
CA GLU A 344 -4.02 -15.02 12.62
C GLU A 344 -3.05 -14.67 13.76
N PRO A 345 -3.51 -14.46 15.02
CA PRO A 345 -2.64 -14.16 16.15
C PRO A 345 -1.58 -15.22 16.43
N PHE A 346 -1.81 -16.47 16.01
CA PHE A 346 -0.93 -17.60 16.28
C PHE A 346 -0.03 -17.95 15.09
N ILE A 347 -0.46 -17.68 13.85
CA ILE A 347 0.26 -18.08 12.64
C ILE A 347 1.03 -16.89 12.04
N ASN A 348 0.32 -15.80 11.72
CA ASN A 348 0.90 -14.70 10.94
C ASN A 348 1.49 -13.62 11.86
N HIS A 349 0.80 -13.31 12.96
CA HIS A 349 1.17 -12.21 13.85
C HIS A 349 2.59 -12.34 14.42
N PRO A 350 3.05 -13.52 14.90
CA PRO A 350 4.43 -13.66 15.39
C PRO A 350 5.47 -13.45 14.28
N VAL A 351 5.16 -13.88 13.05
CA VAL A 351 6.02 -13.68 11.88
C VAL A 351 6.08 -12.20 11.52
N MET A 352 4.96 -11.49 11.62
CA MET A 352 4.87 -10.04 11.38
C MET A 352 5.75 -9.28 12.39
N VAL A 353 5.55 -9.48 13.69
CA VAL A 353 6.33 -8.81 14.74
C VAL A 353 7.84 -9.09 14.56
N TYR A 354 8.21 -10.36 14.33
CA TYR A 354 9.61 -10.72 14.07
C TYR A 354 10.17 -9.99 12.83
N ALA A 355 9.42 -9.94 11.74
CA ALA A 355 9.83 -9.30 10.51
C ALA A 355 9.98 -7.77 10.66
N GLU A 356 9.09 -7.14 11.41
CA GLU A 356 9.09 -5.69 11.67
C GLU A 356 10.28 -5.30 12.55
N ILE A 357 10.52 -6.02 13.66
CA ILE A 357 11.71 -5.84 14.50
C ILE A 357 12.99 -6.04 13.69
N ARG A 358 13.07 -7.10 12.88
CA ARG A 358 14.20 -7.31 11.97
C ARG A 358 14.39 -6.14 11.00
N GLY A 359 13.32 -5.58 10.48
CA GLY A 359 13.33 -4.38 9.63
C GLY A 359 13.94 -3.18 10.35
N TYR A 360 13.54 -2.92 11.59
CA TYR A 360 14.09 -1.84 12.41
C TYR A 360 15.57 -2.05 12.74
N LEU A 361 15.96 -3.26 13.14
CA LEU A 361 17.36 -3.60 13.42
C LEU A 361 18.24 -3.36 12.19
N LYS A 362 17.79 -3.74 10.99
CA LYS A 362 18.51 -3.42 9.74
C LYS A 362 18.74 -1.93 9.55
N LYS A 363 17.80 -1.07 9.94
CA LYS A 363 17.96 0.39 9.84
C LYS A 363 18.89 0.95 10.92
N ILE A 364 18.78 0.44 12.14
CA ILE A 364 19.67 0.81 13.25
C ILE A 364 21.13 0.45 12.92
N PHE A 365 21.37 -0.77 12.42
CA PHE A 365 22.70 -1.27 12.05
C PHE A 365 23.12 -0.93 10.61
N ARG A 366 22.34 -0.12 9.88
CA ARG A 366 22.62 0.29 8.49
C ARG A 366 22.92 -0.88 7.53
N ILE A 367 22.28 -2.03 7.74
CA ILE A 367 22.44 -3.22 6.91
C ILE A 367 21.85 -2.94 5.51
N LYS A 368 22.71 -2.96 4.48
CA LYS A 368 22.27 -2.87 3.09
C LYS A 368 21.42 -4.11 2.76
N SER A 369 20.15 -3.90 2.48
CA SER A 369 19.23 -4.97 2.05
C SER A 369 18.88 -4.75 0.59
N SER A 370 19.27 -5.67 -0.30
CA SER A 370 18.80 -5.67 -1.68
C SER A 370 17.34 -6.12 -1.76
N TRP A 371 16.67 -5.77 -2.86
CA TRP A 371 15.40 -6.37 -3.25
C TRP A 371 15.63 -7.88 -3.39
N GLY A 372 15.26 -8.67 -2.38
CA GLY A 372 15.18 -10.12 -2.56
C GLY A 372 14.14 -10.42 -3.63
N ASN A 373 14.37 -11.40 -4.49
CA ASN A 373 13.42 -11.78 -5.54
C ASN A 373 12.05 -12.12 -4.92
N MET A 374 11.08 -11.22 -5.08
CA MET A 374 9.69 -11.47 -4.74
C MET A 374 9.09 -12.30 -5.88
N THR A 375 9.28 -13.62 -5.83
CA THR A 375 8.63 -14.53 -6.79
C THR A 375 7.12 -14.54 -6.51
N ARG A 376 6.38 -13.78 -7.31
CA ARG A 376 4.92 -13.87 -7.43
C ARG A 376 4.56 -15.09 -8.28
N LYS A 377 3.40 -15.72 -8.03
CA LYS A 377 2.97 -16.87 -8.84
C LYS A 377 2.36 -16.43 -10.17
N GLY A 378 1.84 -15.21 -10.22
CA GLY A 378 1.15 -14.69 -11.39
C GLY A 378 -0.26 -15.29 -11.51
N PHE A 379 -1.11 -14.58 -12.24
CA PHE A 379 -2.47 -15.03 -12.49
C PHE A 379 -2.48 -16.08 -13.59
N THR A 380 -2.95 -17.29 -13.29
CA THR A 380 -3.15 -18.32 -14.30
C THR A 380 -4.29 -17.93 -15.23
N SER A 381 -3.96 -17.53 -16.46
CA SER A 381 -4.92 -17.50 -17.56
C SER A 381 -5.22 -18.94 -17.97
N LYS A 382 -6.47 -19.38 -17.81
CA LYS A 382 -6.98 -20.62 -18.41
C LYS A 382 -8.19 -20.30 -19.26
#